data_AF-A0A7W1FDB3-F1
#
_entry.id   AF-A0A7W1FDB3-F1
#
_cell.length_a   1.000
_cell.length_b   1.000
_cell.length_c   1.000
_cell.angle_alpha   90.00
_cell.angle_beta   90.00
_cell.angle_gamma   90.00
#
_symmetry.space_group_name_H-M   'P 1'
#
loop_
_entity.id
_entity.type
_entity.pdbx_description
1 polymer ?
#
loop_
_entity_poly.entity_id
_entity_poly.type
_entity_poly.pdbx_seq_one_letter_code
_entity_poly.pdbx_strand_id
1 'polypeptide(L)' 'MEILLILSAMDKTFAQTVHARSSYKLKEIKFGWKFANLYNEIKAGEPISIDIRKLSKIEKA' A
#
# COMPACT_ATOMS: atom_id res chain seq x y z
N MET A 1 -4.40 20.56 9.01
CA MET A 1 -4.54 20.04 7.64
C MET A 1 -4.49 18.53 7.70
N GLU A 2 -5.41 17.87 7.00
CA GLU A 2 -5.52 16.41 6.90
C GLU A 2 -5.78 16.03 5.44
N ILE A 3 -5.35 14.83 5.07
CA ILE A 3 -5.60 14.24 3.76
C ILE A 3 -6.52 13.03 3.97
N LEU A 4 -7.65 12.99 3.29
CA LEU A 4 -8.61 11.89 3.33
C LEU A 4 -8.48 11.03 2.06
N LEU A 5 -8.35 9.72 2.23
CA LEU A 5 -8.38 8.73 1.16
C LEU A 5 -9.66 7.91 1.25
N ILE A 6 -10.34 7.76 0.12
CA ILE A 6 -11.53 6.92 -0.03
C ILE A 6 -11.25 5.96 -1.19
N LEU A 7 -11.31 4.66 -0.90
CA LEU A 7 -11.21 3.59 -1.88
C LEU A 7 -12.59 2.98 -2.08
N SER A 8 -13.02 2.82 -3.33
CA SER A 8 -14.25 2.10 -3.70
C SER A 8 -13.89 0.99 -4.68
N ALA A 9 -14.34 -0.23 -4.43
CA ALA A 9 -14.03 -1.39 -5.27
C ALA A 9 -15.19 -2.38 -5.30
N MET A 10 -15.30 -3.18 -6.36
CA MET A 10 -16.25 -4.29 -6.40
C MET A 10 -15.62 -5.52 -5.74
N ASP A 11 -16.23 -6.02 -4.68
CA ASP A 11 -15.90 -7.32 -4.13
C ASP A 11 -16.46 -8.43 -5.03
N LYS A 12 -15.58 -9.32 -5.48
CA LYS A 12 -15.94 -10.40 -6.42
C LYS A 12 -16.75 -11.51 -5.76
N THR A 13 -16.56 -11.76 -4.47
CA THR A 13 -17.22 -12.84 -3.73
C THR A 13 -18.71 -12.55 -3.55
N PHE A 14 -19.03 -11.29 -3.24
CA PHE A 14 -20.40 -10.85 -2.97
C PHE A 14 -21.03 -10.07 -4.14
N ALA A 15 -20.26 -9.80 -5.19
CA ALA A 15 -20.67 -8.97 -6.33
C ALA A 15 -21.24 -7.59 -5.91
N GLN A 16 -20.65 -7.01 -4.87
CA GLN A 16 -21.09 -5.75 -4.26
C GLN A 16 -19.97 -4.73 -4.25
N THR A 17 -20.32 -3.44 -4.34
CA THR A 17 -19.33 -2.37 -4.15
C THR A 17 -19.04 -2.18 -2.65
N VAL A 18 -17.77 -2.24 -2.28
CA VAL A 18 -17.26 -1.99 -0.95
C VAL A 18 -16.45 -0.69 -0.91
N HIS A 19 -16.39 -0.07 0.26
CA HIS A 19 -15.68 1.18 0.48
C HIS A 19 -14.70 1.07 1.66
N ALA A 20 -13.51 1.62 1.52
CA ALA A 20 -12.53 1.77 2.60
C ALA A 20 -12.12 3.24 2.73
N ARG A 21 -11.87 3.69 3.97
CA ARG A 21 -11.50 5.08 4.27
C ARG A 21 -10.29 5.12 5.19
N SER A 22 -9.39 6.05 4.95
CA SER A 22 -8.28 6.38 5.86
C SER A 22 -7.96 7.87 5.77
N SER A 23 -7.39 8.44 6.82
CA SER A 23 -6.93 9.83 6.80
C SER A 23 -5.55 9.95 7.43
N TYR A 24 -4.81 10.97 7.00
CA TYR A 24 -3.46 11.25 7.45
C TYR A 24 -3.33 12.73 7.80
N LYS A 25 -2.74 13.01 8.96
CA LYS A 25 -2.31 14.33 9.40
C LYS A 25 -1.02 14.69 8.68
N LEU A 26 -0.77 16.00 8.51
CA LEU A 26 0.45 16.46 7.85
C LEU A 26 1.75 15.90 8.46
N LYS A 27 1.79 15.67 9.78
CA LYS A 27 2.95 15.08 10.47
C LYS A 27 3.25 13.61 10.10
N GLU A 28 2.29 12.93 9.49
CA GLU A 28 2.39 11.54 9.03
C GLU A 28 2.92 11.45 7.60
N ILE A 29 2.94 12.57 6.87
CA ILE A 29 3.52 12.67 5.52
C ILE A 29 5.03 12.90 5.63
N LYS A 30 5.81 12.04 4.98
CA LYS A 30 7.29 12.07 5.01
C LYS A 30 7.84 12.50 3.65
N PHE A 31 8.31 13.74 3.55
CA PHE A 31 8.94 14.28 2.33
C PHE A 31 10.38 13.78 2.17
N GLY A 32 10.78 13.40 0.95
CA GLY A 32 12.10 12.83 0.67
C GLY A 32 12.23 11.35 1.06
N TRP A 33 11.10 10.66 1.22
CA TRP A 33 11.03 9.23 1.52
C TRP A 33 10.27 8.50 0.40
N LYS A 34 10.55 7.21 0.25
CA LYS A 34 9.84 6.29 -0.65
C LYS A 34 9.41 5.04 0.10
N PHE A 35 8.38 4.36 -0.41
CA PHE A 35 8.02 3.04 0.09
C PHE A 35 9.11 2.03 -0.27
N ALA A 36 9.45 1.15 0.67
CA ALA A 36 10.39 0.07 0.43
C ALA A 36 9.80 -0.93 -0.58
N ASN A 37 10.66 -1.61 -1.34
CA ASN A 37 10.20 -2.60 -2.31
C ASN A 37 9.45 -3.76 -1.61
N LEU A 38 8.21 -3.99 -2.05
CA LEU A 38 7.36 -5.08 -1.56
C LEU A 38 7.76 -6.44 -2.13
N TYR A 39 8.32 -6.46 -3.34
CA TYR A 39 8.71 -7.69 -4.00
C TYR A 39 9.92 -8.30 -3.31
N ASN A 40 9.88 -9.62 -3.13
CA ASN A 40 11.06 -10.35 -2.72
C ASN A 40 11.98 -10.54 -3.93
N GLU A 41 13.28 -10.65 -3.66
CA GLU A 41 14.23 -11.11 -4.66
C GLU A 41 13.87 -12.55 -5.01
N ILE A 42 13.67 -12.81 -6.30
CA ILE A 42 13.35 -14.13 -6.84
C ILE A 42 14.40 -14.51 -7.87
N LYS A 43 14.73 -15.80 -7.97
CA LYS A 43 15.56 -16.29 -9.07
C LYS A 43 14.72 -16.36 -10.35
N ALA A 44 15.38 -16.31 -11.50
CA ALA A 44 14.71 -16.45 -12.79
C ALA A 44 13.91 -17.77 -12.82
N GLY A 45 12.61 -17.67 -13.12
CA GLY A 45 11.68 -18.82 -13.17
C GLY A 45 10.93 -19.10 -11.87
N GLU A 46 11.25 -18.42 -10.76
CA GLU A 46 10.49 -18.55 -9.51
C GLU A 46 9.23 -17.67 -9.52
N PRO A 47 8.15 -18.06 -8.82
CA PRO A 47 6.95 -17.25 -8.70
C PRO A 47 7.24 -15.90 -8.03
N ILE A 48 6.66 -14.83 -8.59
CA ILE A 48 6.68 -13.52 -7.95
C ILE A 48 5.99 -13.62 -6.60
N SER A 49 6.66 -13.13 -5.56
CA SER A 49 6.10 -13.05 -4.21
C SER A 49 6.26 -11.65 -3.63
N ILE A 50 5.33 -11.29 -2.74
CA ILE A 50 5.31 -10.02 -2.03
C ILE A 50 5.41 -10.27 -0.52
N ASP A 51 6.11 -9.39 0.19
CA ASP A 51 6.15 -9.40 1.67
C ASP A 51 5.25 -8.30 2.24
N ILE A 52 4.06 -8.68 2.69
CA ILE A 52 3.05 -7.75 3.24
C ILE A 52 3.57 -7.00 4.48
N ARG A 53 4.56 -7.55 5.20
CA ARG A 53 5.17 -6.88 6.36
C ARG A 53 5.90 -5.60 5.95
N LYS A 54 6.24 -5.44 4.67
CA LYS A 54 6.87 -4.24 4.10
C LYS A 54 5.86 -3.19 3.64
N LEU A 55 4.55 -3.44 3.70
CA LEU A 55 3.51 -2.57 3.14
C LEU A 55 3.60 -1.12 3.62
N SER A 56 3.91 -0.92 4.91
CA SER A 56 4.06 0.41 5.50
C SER A 56 5.53 0.81 5.70
N LYS A 57 6.48 0.00 5.21
CA LYS A 57 7.91 0.26 5.38
C LYS A 57 8.34 1.36 4.40
N ILE A 58 9.06 2.35 4.93
CA ILE A 58 9.59 3.49 4.17
C ILE A 58 11.11 3.59 4.33
N GLU A 59 11.76 4.14 3.33
CA GLU A 59 13.20 4.41 3.28
C GLU A 59 13.46 5.79 2.68
N LYS A 60 14.64 6.37 2.95
CA LYS A 60 15.02 7.66 2.35
C LYS A 60 15.16 7.49 0.83
N ALA A 61 14.65 8.46 0.08
CA ALA A 61 14.59 8.40 -1.38
C ALA A 61 16.00 8.39 -2.00
#